data_AF-A0A7K6UWP1-F1
#
_entry.id   AF-A0A7K6UWP1-F1
#
_cell.length_a   1.000
_cell.length_b   1.000
_cell.length_c   1.000
_cell.angle_alpha   90.00
_cell.angle_beta   90.00
_cell.angle_gamma   90.00
#
_symmetry.space_group_name_H-M   'P 1'
#
loop_
_entity.id
_entity.type
_entity.pdbx_description
1 polymer ?
#
loop_
_entity_poly.entity_id
_entity_poly.type
_entity_poly.pdbx_seq_one_letter_code
_entity_poly.pdbx_strand_id
1 'polypeptide(L)' 'VYNAAPAWGLSVGDALGVPDPLLTQHQHQHQGQSFSFLGIRVSSPLSLVVNGKRPPGSALAPPRLALSNPGAAPR' A
#
# COMPACT_ATOMS: atom_id res chain seq x y z
N VAL A 1 0.30 1.16 -2.71
CA VAL A 1 0.73 -0.22 -2.38
C VAL A 1 0.24 -0.53 -0.99
N TYR A 2 -0.45 -1.64 -0.79
CA TYR A 2 -1.02 -2.05 0.50
C TYR A 2 -0.09 -3.05 1.21
N ASN A 3 -0.35 -3.29 2.50
CA ASN A 3 0.37 -4.24 3.33
C ASN A 3 1.90 -4.07 3.34
N ALA A 4 2.37 -2.84 3.11
CA ALA A 4 3.79 -2.51 3.18
C ALA A 4 4.23 -2.28 4.63
N ALA A 5 5.44 -2.72 4.96
CA ALA A 5 6.08 -2.39 6.22
C ALA A 5 6.26 -0.87 6.34
N PRO A 6 6.13 -0.28 7.55
CA PRO A 6 6.29 1.17 7.73
C PRO A 6 7.64 1.71 7.26
N ALA A 7 8.69 0.90 7.29
CA ALA A 7 10.04 1.26 6.86
C ALA A 7 10.31 0.97 5.37
N TRP A 8 9.34 0.41 4.63
CA TRP A 8 9.50 0.12 3.21
C TRP A 8 8.96 1.26 2.36
N GLY A 9 9.67 1.59 1.29
CA GLY A 9 9.29 2.61 0.33
C GLY A 9 10.08 2.47 -0.97
N LEU A 10 9.88 3.43 -1.85
CA LEU A 10 10.52 3.54 -3.16
C LEU A 10 11.16 4.92 -3.27
N SER A 11 12.15 5.05 -4.14
CA SER A 11 12.80 6.33 -4.44
C SER A 11 12.33 6.86 -5.78
N VAL A 12 12.32 8.20 -5.93
CA VAL A 12 12.10 8.83 -7.24
C VAL A 12 13.22 8.36 -8.18
N GLY A 13 12.83 7.85 -9.34
CA GLY A 13 13.76 7.31 -10.34
C GLY A 13 13.83 5.78 -10.35
N ASP A 14 13.27 5.08 -9.36
CA ASP A 14 13.20 3.62 -9.39
C ASP A 14 12.29 3.12 -10.55
N ALA A 15 12.77 2.12 -11.28
CA ALA A 15 11.98 1.42 -12.28
C ALA A 15 11.08 0.38 -11.60
N LEU A 16 9.79 0.37 -11.93
CA LEU A 16 8.79 -0.50 -11.31
C LEU A 16 8.10 -1.40 -12.35
N GLY A 17 8.07 -2.69 -12.08
CA GLY A 17 7.22 -3.66 -12.76
C GLY A 17 6.02 -4.03 -11.88
N VAL A 18 4.82 -3.92 -12.45
CA VAL A 18 3.56 -4.37 -11.84
C VAL A 18 2.96 -5.43 -12.77
N PRO A 19 2.98 -6.72 -12.40
CA PRO A 19 2.31 -7.75 -13.19
C PRO A 19 0.79 -7.59 -13.09
N ASP A 20 0.11 -7.79 -14.22
CA ASP A 20 -1.36 -7.76 -14.35
C ASP A 20 -2.03 -6.56 -13.64
N PRO A 21 -1.68 -5.31 -13.99
CA PRO A 21 -2.17 -4.14 -13.28
C PRO A 21 -3.67 -3.95 -13.50
N LEU A 22 -4.41 -3.79 -12.40
CA LEU A 22 -5.78 -3.29 -12.44
C LEU A 22 -5.76 -1.76 -12.37
N LEU A 23 -6.07 -1.13 -13.51
CA LEU A 23 -6.23 0.31 -13.61
C LEU A 23 -7.63 0.73 -13.19
N THR A 24 -7.71 1.69 -12.27
CA THR A 24 -8.97 2.27 -11.80
C THR A 24 -9.00 3.76 -12.14
N GLN A 25 -10.08 4.20 -12.78
CA GLN A 25 -10.37 5.62 -12.91
C GLN A 25 -11.14 6.09 -11.68
N HIS A 26 -10.55 7.02 -10.93
CA HIS A 26 -11.13 7.61 -9.74
C HIS A 26 -11.72 8.97 -10.08
N GLN A 27 -13.00 9.16 -9.75
CA GLN A 27 -13.68 10.45 -9.81
C GLN A 27 -14.42 10.63 -8.49
N HIS A 28 -13.96 11.57 -7.67
CA HIS A 28 -14.50 11.82 -6.32
C HIS A 28 -14.87 13.28 -6.15
N GLN A 29 -15.94 13.54 -5.41
CA GLN A 29 -16.33 14.88 -4.98
C GLN A 29 -16.43 14.90 -3.46
N HIS A 30 -15.74 15.86 -2.82
CA HIS A 30 -15.77 16.01 -1.37
C HIS A 30 -15.56 17.47 -0.98
N GLN A 31 -16.40 17.98 -0.07
CA GLN A 31 -16.33 19.37 0.42
C GLN A 31 -16.25 20.43 -0.71
N GLY A 32 -17.06 20.24 -1.76
CA GLY A 32 -17.11 21.16 -2.92
C GLY A 32 -15.92 21.06 -3.88
N GLN A 33 -14.96 20.16 -3.62
CA GLN A 33 -13.80 19.93 -4.48
C GLN A 33 -13.95 18.63 -5.28
N SER A 34 -13.43 18.64 -6.51
CA SER A 34 -13.42 17.47 -7.40
C SER A 34 -12.02 16.93 -7.58
N PHE A 35 -11.86 15.61 -7.47
CA PHE A 35 -10.61 14.89 -7.63
C PHE A 35 -10.77 13.83 -8.71
N SER A 36 -9.97 13.94 -9.78
CA SER A 36 -9.96 12.99 -10.88
C SER A 36 -8.54 12.49 -11.12
N PHE A 37 -8.33 11.18 -11.02
CA PHE A 37 -7.02 10.56 -11.21
C PHE A 37 -7.14 9.09 -11.59
N LEU A 38 -6.08 8.55 -12.17
CA LEU A 38 -5.92 7.12 -12.39
C LEU A 38 -5.14 6.51 -11.23
N GLY A 39 -5.51 5.31 -10.81
CA GLY A 39 -4.85 4.58 -9.73
C GLY A 39 -4.62 3.13 -10.08
N ILE A 40 -3.52 2.57 -9.58
CA ILE A 40 -3.25 1.13 -9.63
C ILE A 40 -3.20 0.60 -8.20
N ARG A 41 -4.05 -0.39 -7.92
CA ARG A 41 -4.09 -1.04 -6.61
C ARG A 41 -3.10 -2.21 -6.60
N VAL A 42 -2.02 -2.05 -5.85
CA VAL A 42 -1.05 -3.12 -5.58
C VAL A 42 -1.28 -3.67 -4.18
N SER A 43 -1.70 -4.93 -4.06
CA SER A 43 -2.10 -5.55 -2.79
C SER A 43 -0.94 -5.76 -1.79
N SER A 44 0.28 -5.95 -2.28
CA SER A 44 1.48 -6.19 -1.47
C SER A 44 2.72 -5.67 -2.21
N PRO A 45 3.74 -5.13 -1.51
CA PRO A 45 5.01 -4.79 -2.14
C PRO A 45 5.70 -6.00 -2.78
N LEU A 46 5.43 -7.22 -2.31
CA LEU A 46 6.01 -8.45 -2.86
C LEU A 46 5.49 -8.82 -4.25
N SER A 47 4.43 -8.15 -4.72
CA SER A 47 3.90 -8.29 -6.08
C SER A 47 4.62 -7.39 -7.09
N LEU A 48 5.57 -6.56 -6.64
CA LEU A 48 6.33 -5.66 -7.50
C LEU A 48 7.67 -6.23 -7.92
N VAL A 49 8.21 -5.66 -8.98
CA VAL A 49 9.64 -5.73 -9.34
C VAL A 49 10.19 -4.31 -9.28
N VAL A 50 11.24 -4.07 -8.48
CA VAL A 50 11.88 -2.77 -8.30
C VAL A 50 13.31 -2.86 -8.82
N ASN A 51 13.66 -2.08 -9.83
CA ASN A 51 14.98 -2.11 -10.49
C ASN A 51 15.41 -3.53 -10.89
N GLY A 52 14.47 -4.30 -11.45
CA GLY A 52 14.68 -5.68 -11.88
C GLY A 52 14.72 -6.72 -10.75
N LYS A 53 14.48 -6.34 -9.49
CA LYS A 53 14.54 -7.23 -8.32
C LYS A 53 13.22 -7.28 -7.56
N ARG A 54 12.88 -8.45 -7.03
CA ARG A 54 11.73 -8.60 -6.12
C ARG A 54 12.07 -7.98 -4.76
N PRO A 55 11.16 -7.20 -4.14
CA PRO A 55 11.37 -6.68 -2.79
C PRO A 55 11.57 -7.80 -1.74
N PRO A 56 12.35 -7.55 -0.67
CA PRO A 56 12.60 -8.55 0.37
C PRO A 56 11.33 -8.81 1.21
N GLY A 57 11.28 -9.93 1.92
CA GLY A 57 10.15 -10.27 2.80
C GLY A 57 9.86 -9.22 3.88
N SER A 58 10.90 -8.50 4.35
CA SER A 58 10.77 -7.37 5.28
C SER A 58 10.03 -6.15 4.71
N ALA A 59 9.79 -6.12 3.39
CA ALA A 59 8.93 -5.13 2.77
C ALA A 59 7.46 -5.29 3.17
N LEU A 60 7.03 -6.49 3.56
CA LEU A 60 5.67 -6.77 4.01
C LEU A 60 5.48 -6.31 5.46
N ALA A 61 4.31 -5.76 5.78
CA ALA A 61 3.99 -5.43 7.16
C ALA A 61 4.05 -6.69 8.05
N PRO A 62 4.64 -6.61 9.26
CA PRO A 62 4.70 -7.75 10.16
C PRO A 62 3.31 -8.05 10.72
N PRO A 63 2.97 -9.33 10.99
CA PRO A 63 1.73 -9.67 11.66
C PRO A 63 1.71 -9.02 13.06
N ARG A 64 0.57 -8.41 13.41
CA ARG A 64 0.37 -7.82 14.73
C ARG A 64 -0.77 -8.55 15.44
N LEU A 65 -0.47 -9.12 16.60
CA LEU A 65 -1.48 -9.61 17.52
C LEU A 65 -1.97 -8.43 18.36
N ALA A 66 -3.21 -7.99 18.13
CA ALA A 66 -3.86 -7.04 19.02
C ALA A 66 -4.52 -7.82 20.16
N LEU A 67 -3.96 -7.74 21.35
CA LEU A 67 -4.64 -8.19 22.57
C LEU A 67 -5.64 -7.09 22.97
N SER A 68 -6.87 -7.16 22.45
CA SER A 68 -7.95 -6.36 23.00
C SER A 68 -8.30 -6.94 24.37
N ASN A 69 -7.94 -6.25 25.45
CA ASN A 69 -8.40 -6.61 26.79
C ASN A 69 -9.86 -6.18 26.93
N PRO A 70 -10.85 -7.10 26.99
CA PRO A 70 -12.26 -6.73 27.10
C PRO A 70 -12.62 -6.10 28.46
N GLY A 71 -11.68 -6.04 29.42
CA GLY A 71 -11.89 -5.46 30.76
C GLY A 71 -11.30 -4.06 30.98
N ALA A 72 -10.68 -3.42 29.98
CA ALA A 72 -10.12 -2.08 30.15
C ALA A 72 -11.23 -1.01 30.04
N ALA A 73 -11.56 -0.36 31.15
CA ALA A 73 -12.51 0.76 31.17
C ALA A 73 -12.00 1.92 30.27
N PRO A 74 -12.89 2.60 29.52
CA PRO A 74 -12.51 3.77 28.74
C PRO A 74 -12.02 4.88 29.67
N ARG A 75 -10.85 5.44 29.36
CA ARG A 75 -10.37 6.70 29.96
C ARG A 75 -10.90 7.89 29.16
#